data_AF-A0A919KZY7-F1
#
_entry.id   AF-A0A919KZY7-F1
#
_cell.length_a   1.000
_cell.length_b   1.000
_cell.length_c   1.000
_cell.angle_alpha   90.00
_cell.angle_beta   90.00
_cell.angle_gamma   90.00
#
_symmetry.space_group_name_H-M   'P 1'
#
loop_
_entity.id
_entity.type
_entity.pdbx_description
1 polymer ?
#
loop_
_entity_poly.entity_id
_entity_poly.type
_entity_poly.pdbx_seq_one_letter_code
_entity_poly.pdbx_strand_id
1 'polypeptide(L)'
;MHEMSIAMAVVEQVEESAGPAGAGAVEAVHLEVGELAGVVPEALAFCFELVCAGTALEGAELVTETVPGRARCGPCAAEWAVGMPPDLLCPQCGGVRAELLAGRELRITAVRRADGPAYAPANQEG
;
A
#
# COMPACT_ATOMS: atom_id res chain seq x y z
N MET A 1 4.49 -16.82 6.54
CA MET A 1 4.00 -15.59 7.20
C MET A 1 4.12 -14.50 6.14
N HIS A 2 3.01 -14.10 5.53
CA HIS A 2 2.98 -13.29 4.30
C HIS A 2 3.25 -11.80 4.59
N GLU A 3 2.83 -11.31 5.76
CA GLU A 3 3.01 -9.94 6.24
C GLU A 3 4.47 -9.64 6.56
N MET A 4 5.20 -10.60 7.13
CA MET A 4 6.64 -10.47 7.40
C MET A 4 7.44 -10.21 6.11
N SER A 5 7.17 -10.97 5.04
CA SER A 5 7.83 -10.74 3.75
C SER A 5 7.49 -9.38 3.15
N ILE A 6 6.26 -8.88 3.35
CA ILE A 6 5.86 -7.55 2.88
C ILE A 6 6.62 -6.48 3.68
N ALA A 7 6.65 -6.59 5.01
CA ALA A 7 7.37 -5.66 5.88
C ALA A 7 8.85 -5.58 5.50
N MET A 8 9.51 -6.72 5.26
CA MET A 8 10.90 -6.76 4.79
C MET A 8 11.09 -6.04 3.46
N ALA A 9 10.24 -6.30 2.48
CA ALA A 9 10.31 -5.64 1.18
C ALA A 9 10.09 -4.12 1.28
N VAL A 10 9.18 -3.67 2.14
CA VAL A 10 8.93 -2.25 2.39
C VAL A 10 10.17 -1.59 3.00
N VAL A 11 10.74 -2.18 4.05
CA VAL A 11 11.96 -1.65 4.70
C VAL A 11 13.12 -1.57 3.71
N GLU A 12 13.39 -2.64 2.96
CA GLU A 12 14.44 -2.70 1.94
C GLU A 12 14.26 -1.59 0.88
N GLN A 13 13.06 -1.46 0.33
CA GLN A 13 12.76 -0.43 -0.68
C GLN A 13 12.93 1.00 -0.13
N VAL A 14 12.53 1.23 1.12
CA VAL A 14 12.71 2.54 1.76
C VAL A 14 14.18 2.83 1.99
N GLU A 15 14.97 1.87 2.49
CA GLU A 15 16.42 2.04 2.70
C GLU A 15 17.17 2.32 1.39
N GLU A 16 16.83 1.59 0.31
CA GLU A 16 17.39 1.84 -1.02
C GLU A 16 17.08 3.28 -1.49
N SER A 17 15.87 3.77 -1.23
CA SER A 17 15.46 5.14 -1.58
C SER A 17 16.04 6.21 -0.64
N ALA A 18 16.31 5.85 0.62
CA ALA A 18 16.86 6.72 1.65
C ALA A 18 18.30 7.14 1.32
N GLY A 19 19.05 6.24 0.69
CA GLY A 19 20.49 6.39 0.51
C GLY A 19 21.23 6.17 1.82
N PRO A 20 22.55 6.42 1.87
CA PRO A 20 23.34 6.23 3.09
C PRO A 20 22.90 7.25 4.15
N ALA A 21 22.06 6.78 5.07
CA ALA A 21 21.57 7.52 6.23
C ALA A 21 21.82 6.70 7.50
N GLY A 22 21.94 7.38 8.65
CA GLY A 22 22.05 6.70 9.94
C GLY A 22 20.73 6.05 10.36
N ALA A 23 20.79 5.19 11.40
CA ALA A 23 19.60 4.66 12.04
C ALA A 23 18.66 5.79 12.50
N GLY A 24 17.35 5.61 12.31
CA GLY A 24 16.31 6.59 12.70
C GLY A 24 16.19 7.83 11.81
N ALA A 25 16.69 7.78 10.57
CA ALA A 25 16.55 8.89 9.62
C ALA A 25 15.12 8.98 9.01
N VAL A 26 14.35 7.90 9.06
CA VAL A 26 12.96 7.84 8.57
C VAL A 26 12.00 7.88 9.75
N GLU A 27 11.03 8.79 9.71
CA GLU A 27 10.03 8.98 10.76
C GLU A 27 8.71 8.27 10.45
N ALA A 28 8.33 8.18 9.17
CA ALA A 28 7.11 7.48 8.76
C ALA A 28 7.18 6.96 7.33
N VAL A 29 6.48 5.84 7.11
CA VAL A 29 6.24 5.26 5.79
C VAL A 29 4.73 5.20 5.57
N HIS A 30 4.26 5.82 4.49
CA HIS A 30 2.85 5.79 4.09
C HIS A 30 2.66 4.68 3.06
N LEU A 31 1.71 3.79 3.33
CA LEU A 31 1.42 2.62 2.51
C LEU A 31 -0.07 2.57 2.17
N GLU A 32 -0.37 2.55 0.88
CA GLU A 32 -1.71 2.22 0.41
C GLU A 32 -1.89 0.70 0.39
N VAL A 33 -2.97 0.22 1.04
CA VAL A 33 -3.34 -1.18 1.13
C VAL A 33 -4.74 -1.36 0.57
N GLY A 34 -4.85 -2.09 -0.53
CA GLY A 34 -6.12 -2.40 -1.17
C GLY A 34 -6.97 -3.33 -0.30
N GLU A 35 -8.27 -3.08 -0.24
CA GLU A 35 -9.25 -3.91 0.48
C GLU A 35 -9.22 -5.40 0.08
N LEU A 36 -8.80 -5.68 -1.17
CA LEU A 36 -8.70 -7.01 -1.77
C LEU A 36 -7.25 -7.52 -1.86
N ALA A 37 -6.27 -6.80 -1.27
CA ALA A 37 -4.86 -7.20 -1.26
C ALA A 37 -4.61 -8.42 -0.37
N GLY A 38 -5.54 -8.77 0.53
CA GLY A 38 -5.40 -9.89 1.47
C GLY A 38 -4.38 -9.62 2.58
N VAL A 39 -4.08 -8.34 2.84
CA VAL A 39 -3.14 -7.90 3.87
C VAL A 39 -3.92 -7.42 5.09
N VAL A 40 -3.49 -7.85 6.28
CA VAL A 40 -4.03 -7.36 7.54
C VAL A 40 -3.15 -6.20 8.04
N PRO A 41 -3.62 -4.93 8.03
CA PRO A 41 -2.80 -3.77 8.35
C PRO A 41 -2.13 -3.84 9.72
N GLU A 42 -2.82 -4.37 10.74
CA GLU A 42 -2.30 -4.49 12.10
C GLU A 42 -1.16 -5.51 12.18
N ALA A 43 -1.29 -6.64 11.47
CA ALA A 43 -0.24 -7.64 11.41
C ALA A 43 0.98 -7.14 10.62
N LEU A 44 0.73 -6.38 9.55
CA LEU A 44 1.79 -5.74 8.78
C LEU A 44 2.55 -4.69 9.62
N ALA A 45 1.83 -3.83 10.36
CA ALA A 45 2.43 -2.83 11.23
C ALA A 45 3.31 -3.48 12.32
N PHE A 46 2.84 -4.57 12.92
CA PHE A 46 3.63 -5.34 13.86
C PHE A 46 4.90 -5.92 13.23
N CYS A 47 4.79 -6.58 12.07
CA CYS A 47 5.97 -7.10 11.37
C CYS A 47 6.94 -5.98 10.96
N PHE A 48 6.43 -4.83 10.53
CA PHE A 48 7.22 -3.66 10.18
C PHE A 48 8.05 -3.16 11.36
N GLU A 49 7.45 -3.00 12.55
CA GLU A 49 8.16 -2.59 13.76
C GLU A 49 9.33 -3.54 14.09
N LEU A 50 9.11 -4.85 13.98
CA LEU A 50 10.16 -5.85 14.22
C LEU A 50 11.31 -5.75 13.22
N VAL A 51 11.02 -5.54 11.94
CA VAL A 51 12.04 -5.48 10.88
C VAL A 51 12.80 -4.16 10.92
N CYS A 52 12.19 -3.08 11.42
CA CYS A 52 12.83 -1.77 11.51
C CYS A 52 13.99 -1.70 12.53
N ALA A 53 14.06 -2.61 13.49
CA ALA A 53 15.10 -2.59 14.52
C ALA A 53 16.51 -2.69 13.91
N GLY A 54 17.39 -1.72 14.21
CA GLY A 54 18.75 -1.65 13.67
C GLY A 54 18.86 -1.12 12.24
N THR A 55 17.79 -0.57 11.67
CA THR A 55 17.73 -0.03 10.29
C THR A 55 17.60 1.49 10.29
N ALA A 56 17.64 2.12 9.10
CA ALA A 56 17.34 3.55 8.96
C ALA A 56 15.90 3.93 9.39
N LEU A 57 15.01 2.95 9.52
CA LEU A 57 13.62 3.08 9.91
C LEU A 57 13.36 2.73 11.38
N GLU A 58 14.39 2.53 12.20
CA GLU A 58 14.19 2.24 13.62
C GLU A 58 13.33 3.34 14.29
N GLY A 59 12.19 2.94 14.83
CA GLY A 59 11.21 3.84 15.43
C GLY A 59 10.26 4.55 14.45
N ALA A 60 10.31 4.22 13.16
CA ALA A 60 9.40 4.78 12.16
C ALA A 60 7.96 4.26 12.34
N GLU A 61 6.98 5.12 12.05
CA GLU A 61 5.57 4.75 12.00
C GLU A 61 5.17 4.22 10.62
N LEU A 62 4.46 3.09 10.56
CA LEU A 62 3.78 2.65 9.35
C LEU A 62 2.35 3.22 9.31
N VAL A 63 2.12 4.21 8.46
CA VAL A 63 0.80 4.80 8.23
C VAL A 63 0.15 4.07 7.06
N THR A 64 -0.99 3.42 7.31
CA THR A 64 -1.72 2.69 6.25
C THR A 64 -2.97 3.43 5.82
N GLU A 65 -3.21 3.47 4.51
CA GLU A 65 -4.42 4.02 3.90
C GLU A 65 -5.12 2.92 3.11
N THR A 66 -6.38 2.63 3.45
CA THR A 66 -7.14 1.59 2.75
C THR A 66 -7.67 2.11 1.42
N VAL A 67 -7.41 1.38 0.34
CA VAL A 67 -7.97 1.67 -0.98
C VAL A 67 -9.18 0.76 -1.21
N PRO A 68 -10.41 1.32 -1.33
CA PRO A 68 -11.60 0.51 -1.55
C PRO A 68 -11.55 -0.27 -2.86
N GLY A 69 -12.10 -1.48 -2.86
CA GLY A 69 -12.29 -2.24 -4.08
C GLY A 69 -13.27 -1.53 -5.02
N ARG A 70 -12.87 -1.27 -6.27
CA ARG A 70 -13.75 -0.68 -7.29
C ARG A 70 -13.73 -1.49 -8.56
N ALA A 71 -14.88 -1.62 -9.22
CA ALA A 71 -15.00 -2.27 -10.51
C ALA A 71 -15.76 -1.41 -11.52
N ARG A 72 -15.53 -1.70 -12.81
CA ARG A 72 -16.21 -1.10 -13.95
C ARG A 72 -16.88 -2.15 -14.81
N CYS A 73 -18.11 -1.88 -15.24
CA CYS A 73 -18.85 -2.77 -16.13
C CYS A 73 -18.37 -2.58 -17.57
N GLY A 74 -17.96 -3.64 -18.24
CA GLY A 74 -17.65 -3.60 -19.67
C GLY A 74 -18.85 -3.16 -20.52
N PRO A 75 -20.06 -3.76 -20.35
CA PRO A 75 -21.25 -3.41 -21.12
C PRO A 75 -21.78 -1.97 -20.95
N CYS A 76 -21.89 -1.46 -19.73
CA CYS A 76 -22.56 -0.18 -19.46
C CYS A 76 -21.65 0.91 -18.88
N ALA A 77 -20.36 0.61 -18.68
CA ALA A 77 -19.37 1.51 -18.11
C ALA A 77 -19.66 2.02 -16.68
N ALA A 78 -20.70 1.53 -16.01
CA ALA A 78 -20.95 1.87 -14.61
C ALA A 78 -19.78 1.43 -13.72
N GLU A 79 -19.44 2.25 -12.73
CA GLU A 79 -18.42 1.93 -11.72
C GLU A 79 -19.07 1.81 -10.34
N TRP A 80 -18.63 0.83 -9.54
CA TRP A 80 -19.15 0.61 -8.19
C TRP A 80 -18.06 0.11 -7.25
N ALA A 81 -18.30 0.29 -5.95
CA ALA A 81 -17.50 -0.33 -4.90
C ALA A 81 -17.89 -1.81 -4.78
N VAL A 82 -16.92 -2.71 -4.78
CA VAL A 82 -17.18 -4.17 -4.77
C VAL A 82 -17.28 -4.73 -3.35
N GLY A 83 -16.73 -4.03 -2.35
CA GLY A 83 -16.71 -4.46 -0.94
C GLY A 83 -15.94 -5.77 -0.71
N MET A 84 -16.12 -6.35 0.47
CA MET A 84 -15.52 -7.63 0.88
C MET A 84 -16.59 -8.59 1.43
N PRO A 85 -16.84 -9.76 0.81
CA PRO A 85 -16.20 -10.26 -0.42
C PRO A 85 -16.60 -9.44 -1.66
N PRO A 86 -15.77 -9.41 -2.71
CA PRO A 86 -16.01 -8.56 -3.88
C PRO A 86 -17.24 -9.01 -4.70
N ASP A 87 -18.24 -8.13 -4.83
CA ASP A 87 -19.37 -8.30 -5.74
C ASP A 87 -19.07 -7.70 -7.12
N LEU A 88 -18.92 -8.58 -8.11
CA LEU A 88 -18.62 -8.22 -9.49
C LEU A 88 -19.86 -8.18 -10.39
N LEU A 89 -21.07 -8.33 -9.83
CA LEU A 89 -22.30 -8.13 -10.56
C LEU A 89 -22.56 -6.63 -10.72
N CYS A 90 -22.72 -6.17 -11.96
CA CYS A 90 -23.01 -4.76 -12.20
C CYS A 90 -24.39 -4.38 -11.62
N PRO A 91 -24.46 -3.40 -10.70
CA PRO A 91 -25.74 -3.01 -10.08
C PRO A 91 -26.67 -2.24 -11.03
N GLN A 92 -26.17 -1.80 -12.19
CA GLN A 92 -26.94 -1.02 -13.16
C GLN A 92 -27.59 -1.89 -14.25
N CYS A 93 -26.86 -2.86 -14.81
CA CYS A 93 -27.35 -3.67 -15.94
C CYS A 93 -27.38 -5.19 -15.67
N GLY A 94 -26.92 -5.64 -14.50
CA GLY A 94 -26.81 -7.07 -14.17
C GLY A 94 -25.72 -7.82 -14.96
N GLY A 95 -24.86 -7.10 -15.67
CA GLY A 95 -23.75 -7.71 -16.41
C GLY A 95 -22.67 -8.25 -15.47
N VAL A 96 -22.09 -9.41 -15.84
CA VAL A 96 -21.01 -10.09 -15.07
C VAL A 96 -19.60 -9.81 -15.61
N ARG A 97 -19.50 -9.01 -16.68
CA ARG A 97 -18.21 -8.59 -17.26
C ARG A 97 -17.74 -7.33 -16.55
N ALA A 98 -17.19 -7.51 -15.35
CA ALA A 98 -16.60 -6.43 -14.56
C ALA A 98 -15.07 -6.47 -14.64
N GLU A 99 -14.46 -5.30 -14.79
CA GLU A 99 -13.03 -5.08 -14.65
C GLU A 99 -12.77 -4.46 -13.28
N LEU A 100 -11.84 -5.02 -12.51
CA LEU A 100 -11.46 -4.43 -11.23
C LEU A 100 -10.47 -3.28 -11.48
N LEU A 101 -10.84 -2.08 -11.03
CA LEU A 101 -10.08 -0.85 -11.20
C LEU A 101 -9.15 -0.54 -10.02
N ALA A 102 -9.56 -0.92 -8.81
CA ALA A 102 -8.85 -0.62 -7.57
C ALA A 102 -9.14 -1.67 -6.49
N GLY A 103 -8.38 -1.63 -5.39
CA GLY A 103 -8.51 -2.50 -4.22
C GLY A 103 -7.45 -3.58 -4.14
N ARG A 104 -6.44 -3.58 -5.03
CA ARG A 104 -5.33 -4.55 -5.01
C ARG A 104 -3.98 -3.91 -4.68
N GLU A 105 -4.02 -2.66 -4.23
CA GLU A 105 -2.84 -1.85 -4.00
C GLU A 105 -2.02 -2.42 -2.84
N LEU A 106 -0.71 -2.36 -3.00
CA LEU A 106 0.25 -2.53 -1.93
C LEU A 106 1.46 -1.71 -2.31
N ARG A 107 1.39 -0.39 -2.05
CA ARG A 107 2.37 0.56 -2.59
C ARG A 107 2.73 1.63 -1.58
N ILE A 108 4.02 1.95 -1.50
CA ILE A 108 4.52 3.07 -0.71
C ILE A 108 4.16 4.37 -1.43
N THR A 109 3.44 5.26 -0.76
CA THR A 109 2.99 6.54 -1.33
C THR A 109 3.85 7.72 -0.89
N ALA A 110 4.40 7.66 0.32
CA ALA A 110 5.30 8.68 0.83
C ALA A 110 6.24 8.12 1.90
N VAL A 111 7.41 8.75 2.03
CA VAL A 111 8.37 8.50 3.10
C VAL A 111 8.71 9.85 3.74
N ARG A 112 8.50 9.98 5.05
CA ARG A 112 8.87 11.16 5.83
C ARG A 112 10.20 10.92 6.53
N ARG A 113 11.13 11.86 6.35
CA ARG A 113 12.46 11.84 6.97
C ARG A 113 12.56 12.93 8.03
N ALA A 114 13.43 12.73 9.02
CA ALA A 114 13.65 13.70 10.10
C ALA A 114 14.27 15.02 9.60
N ASP A 115 14.96 14.98 8.46
CA ASP A 115 15.69 16.10 7.87
C ASP A 115 15.22 16.39 6.42
N GLY A 116 14.10 17.10 6.27
CA GLY A 116 13.68 17.75 5.00
C GLY A 116 12.50 17.09 4.26
N PRO A 117 11.85 17.83 3.33
CA PRO A 117 10.45 17.62 2.97
C PRO A 117 10.19 16.27 2.29
N ALA A 118 9.00 15.71 2.58
CA ALA A 118 8.49 14.44 2.06
C ALA A 118 8.67 14.32 0.54
N TYR A 119 9.51 13.39 0.12
CA TYR A 119 9.71 13.08 -1.30
C TYR A 119 8.59 12.15 -1.78
N ALA A 120 7.87 12.58 -2.81
CA ALA A 120 6.91 11.76 -3.56
C ALA A 120 7.68 10.92 -4.60
N PRO A 121 7.43 9.60 -4.73
CA PRO A 121 8.14 8.77 -5.68
C PRO A 121 7.82 9.22 -7.12
N ALA A 122 8.87 9.40 -7.92
CA ALA A 122 8.78 9.76 -9.33
C ALA A 122 8.07 8.65 -10.11
N ASN A 123 6.99 9.02 -10.79
CA ASN A 123 6.35 8.18 -11.80
C ASN A 123 7.38 7.81 -12.88
N GLN A 124 7.56 6.50 -13.09
CA GLN A 124 8.30 5.97 -14.24
C GLN A 124 7.36 6.02 -15.46
N GLU A 125 7.47 7.08 -16.25
CA GLU A 125 6.98 7.12 -17.62
C GLU A 125 8.13 6.67 -18.55
N GLY A 126 7.96 5.51 -19.17
CA GLY A 126 8.79 4.97 -20.25
C GLY A 126 7.90 4.34 -21.30
#